data_AF-A0A5Q0H755-F1
#
_entry.id   AF-A0A5Q0H755-F1
#
_cell.length_a   1.000
_cell.length_b   1.000
_cell.length_c   1.000
_cell.angle_alpha   90.00
_cell.angle_beta   90.00
_cell.angle_gamma   90.00
#
_symmetry.space_group_name_H-M   'P 1'
#
loop_
_entity.id
_entity.type
_entity.pdbx_description
1 polymer ?
#
loop_
_entity_poly.entity_id
_entity_poly.type
_entity_poly.pdbx_seq_one_letter_code
_entity_poly.pdbx_strand_id
1 'polypeptide(L)'
;MRCPVRRIMSSLVPLLLCGILSGITPAHADGGDVTVHATVDGTPVGRDTLVLDPAAAPRIDVTVHNGGDTVHHVKAIRVSGTALALTFFSYDTTLPFDVPAGQSVTRGFVLDLGQLGGQATGLLPTALEVLDVNRDVIAGVATTADVRGSVWSVYGVFGLAVLGLTALAWVAALVALARRRLPASRWRRATRFLPAGVGTGLVAVISLSALRVMAPSPATEVLFILGAAAAAFALGCLTPHPADPPLDPPVDPEATQRIARPVPGGGA
;
A
#
# COMPACT_ATOMS: atom_id res chain seq x y z
N MET A 1 8.74 46.00 -34.62
CA MET A 1 9.51 45.15 -33.68
C MET A 1 8.70 43.89 -33.42
N ARG A 2 9.17 42.74 -33.88
CA ARG A 2 8.47 41.44 -33.83
C ARG A 2 9.01 40.65 -32.63
N CYS A 3 8.17 40.31 -31.65
CA CYS A 3 8.49 39.33 -30.61
C CYS A 3 8.34 37.92 -31.18
N PRO A 4 9.38 37.06 -31.14
CA PRO A 4 9.25 35.68 -31.59
C PRO A 4 8.61 34.83 -30.49
N VAL A 5 7.36 34.44 -30.70
CA VAL A 5 6.81 33.17 -30.21
C VAL A 5 7.31 32.08 -31.16
N ARG A 6 8.17 31.17 -30.69
CA ARG A 6 8.30 29.85 -31.33
C ARG A 6 8.91 28.79 -30.40
N ARG A 7 8.04 27.87 -29.98
CA ARG A 7 8.27 26.43 -29.73
C ARG A 7 9.40 26.03 -28.77
N ILE A 8 9.02 25.73 -27.53
CA ILE A 8 9.59 24.59 -26.80
C ILE A 8 8.44 23.63 -26.57
N MET A 9 8.13 22.87 -27.62
CA MET A 9 7.35 21.65 -27.56
C MET A 9 8.31 20.53 -27.96
N SER A 10 8.19 19.39 -27.28
CA SER A 10 8.94 18.16 -27.49
C SER A 10 10.22 18.03 -26.66
N SER A 11 10.08 17.53 -25.44
CA SER A 11 11.03 16.62 -24.77
C SER A 11 10.68 16.51 -23.28
N LEU A 12 9.61 15.78 -22.95
CA LEU A 12 9.49 15.19 -21.59
C LEU A 12 8.51 13.99 -21.59
N VAL A 13 8.62 13.15 -22.61
CA VAL A 13 8.00 11.83 -22.70
C VAL A 13 9.03 10.99 -23.47
N PRO A 14 10.04 10.41 -22.78
CA PRO A 14 9.82 9.13 -22.11
C PRO A 14 10.74 8.95 -20.87
N LEU A 15 10.20 9.12 -19.66
CA LEU A 15 10.87 8.64 -18.43
C LEU A 15 9.89 7.84 -17.56
N LEU A 16 8.96 7.15 -18.21
CA LEU A 16 7.91 6.34 -17.58
C LEU A 16 7.86 4.90 -18.10
N LEU A 17 8.92 4.42 -18.77
CA LEU A 17 8.95 3.09 -19.39
C LEU A 17 10.25 2.29 -19.15
N CYS A 18 11.08 2.67 -18.17
CA CYS A 18 12.32 1.95 -17.86
C CYS A 18 12.37 1.33 -16.46
N GLY A 19 11.26 1.32 -15.72
CA GLY A 19 11.19 0.80 -14.35
C GLY A 19 10.54 -0.59 -14.20
N ILE A 20 10.34 -1.33 -15.30
CA ILE A 20 9.56 -2.58 -15.30
C ILE A 20 10.43 -3.85 -15.50
N LEU A 21 11.76 -3.73 -15.57
CA LEU A 21 12.64 -4.89 -15.93
C LEU A 21 13.82 -5.16 -14.97
N SER A 22 13.71 -4.85 -13.69
CA SER A 22 14.72 -5.24 -12.70
C SER A 22 14.10 -5.97 -11.51
N GLY A 23 13.59 -7.16 -11.81
CA GLY A 23 13.17 -8.16 -10.83
C GLY A 23 13.58 -9.56 -11.30
N ILE A 24 14.76 -9.70 -11.93
CA ILE A 24 15.38 -11.02 -12.09
C ILE A 24 16.04 -11.31 -10.75
N THR A 25 15.27 -11.89 -9.83
CA THR A 25 15.87 -12.64 -8.73
C THR A 25 16.74 -13.72 -9.36
N PRO A 26 18.02 -13.87 -8.98
CA PRO A 26 18.81 -14.98 -9.47
C PRO A 26 18.10 -16.26 -9.04
N ALA A 27 17.60 -17.04 -10.01
CA ALA A 27 17.20 -18.41 -9.77
C ALA A 27 18.45 -19.17 -9.35
N HIS A 28 18.65 -19.29 -8.04
CA HIS A 28 19.61 -20.23 -7.49
C HIS A 28 19.02 -21.61 -7.77
N ALA A 29 19.64 -22.33 -8.70
CA ALA A 29 19.41 -23.76 -8.82
C ALA A 29 20.12 -24.40 -7.63
N ASP A 30 19.38 -24.60 -6.54
CA ASP A 30 19.92 -25.13 -5.30
C ASP A 30 20.06 -26.65 -5.42
N GLY A 31 21.31 -27.11 -5.41
CA GLY A 31 21.64 -28.52 -5.37
C GLY A 31 21.37 -29.04 -3.97
N GLY A 32 20.23 -29.69 -3.77
CA GLY A 32 19.83 -30.27 -2.48
C GLY A 32 18.89 -29.38 -1.66
N ASP A 33 17.91 -28.74 -2.32
CA ASP A 33 16.97 -27.83 -1.67
C ASP A 33 16.20 -28.49 -0.50
N VAL A 34 16.09 -27.76 0.61
CA VAL A 34 15.28 -28.17 1.75
C VAL A 34 13.85 -27.73 1.49
N THR A 35 12.94 -28.68 1.40
CA THR A 35 11.53 -28.39 1.11
C THR A 35 10.66 -28.57 2.35
N VAL A 36 9.63 -27.74 2.47
CA VAL A 36 8.70 -27.75 3.61
C VAL A 36 7.28 -27.94 3.11
N HIS A 37 6.60 -28.91 3.72
CA HIS A 37 5.17 -29.10 3.60
C HIS A 37 4.54 -28.96 4.97
N ALA A 38 3.44 -28.21 5.07
CA ALA A 38 2.71 -28.08 6.30
C ALA A 38 1.24 -28.46 6.10
N THR A 39 0.64 -29.00 7.16
CA THR A 39 -0.80 -29.21 7.25
C THR A 39 -1.31 -28.56 8.53
N VAL A 40 -2.52 -28.00 8.46
CA VAL A 40 -3.23 -27.47 9.63
C VAL A 40 -4.52 -28.24 9.78
N ASP A 41 -4.68 -28.92 10.91
CA ASP A 41 -5.77 -29.85 11.20
C ASP A 41 -5.99 -30.87 10.05
N GLY A 42 -4.89 -31.35 9.46
CA GLY A 42 -4.89 -32.29 8.33
C GLY A 42 -5.12 -31.67 6.95
N THR A 43 -5.37 -30.36 6.85
CA THR A 43 -5.54 -29.65 5.57
C THR A 43 -4.19 -29.11 5.07
N PRO A 44 -3.75 -29.41 3.84
CA PRO A 44 -2.46 -28.94 3.32
C PRO A 44 -2.42 -27.42 3.12
N VAL A 45 -1.35 -26.80 3.62
CA VAL A 45 -1.08 -25.36 3.46
C VAL A 45 -0.66 -25.08 2.00
N GLY A 46 -1.22 -24.02 1.41
CA GLY A 46 -0.84 -23.53 0.07
C GLY A 46 -1.81 -23.88 -1.06
N ARG A 47 -2.82 -24.72 -0.84
CA ARG A 47 -3.93 -24.93 -1.80
C ARG A 47 -5.08 -23.95 -1.60
N ASP A 48 -5.53 -23.83 -0.36
CA ASP A 48 -6.69 -23.03 0.03
C ASP A 48 -6.32 -21.98 1.08
N THR A 49 -7.27 -21.10 1.38
CA THR A 49 -7.14 -20.13 2.46
C THR A 49 -7.09 -20.82 3.82
N LEU A 50 -6.05 -20.56 4.60
CA LEU A 50 -5.87 -21.10 5.94
C LEU A 50 -6.72 -20.34 6.95
N VAL A 51 -7.72 -20.98 7.55
CA VAL A 51 -8.54 -20.31 8.58
C VAL A 51 -7.78 -20.27 9.91
N LEU A 52 -7.57 -19.07 10.45
CA LEU A 52 -6.98 -18.84 11.77
C LEU A 52 -8.04 -18.22 12.68
N ASP A 53 -8.58 -19.03 13.58
CA ASP A 53 -9.57 -18.61 14.58
C ASP A 53 -8.90 -18.41 15.95
N PRO A 54 -8.93 -17.19 16.53
CA PRO A 54 -8.36 -16.93 17.86
C PRO A 54 -8.98 -17.76 19.00
N ALA A 55 -10.18 -18.30 18.81
CA ALA A 55 -10.84 -19.17 19.78
C ALA A 55 -10.45 -20.65 19.63
N ALA A 56 -9.74 -21.00 18.55
CA ALA A 56 -9.26 -22.34 18.28
C ALA A 56 -7.77 -22.48 18.59
N ALA A 57 -7.35 -23.72 18.81
CA ALA A 57 -5.95 -24.09 18.97
C ALA A 57 -5.59 -25.13 17.89
N PRO A 58 -5.37 -24.69 16.64
CA PRO A 58 -5.16 -25.61 15.53
C PRO A 58 -3.86 -26.39 15.70
N ARG A 59 -3.87 -27.66 15.27
CA ARG A 59 -2.66 -28.48 15.21
C ARG A 59 -1.98 -28.27 13.87
N ILE A 60 -0.70 -27.90 13.92
CA ILE A 60 0.16 -27.73 12.75
C ILE A 60 1.12 -28.90 12.71
N ASP A 61 1.07 -29.68 11.62
CA ASP A 61 2.07 -30.71 11.33
C ASP A 61 2.96 -30.23 10.18
N VAL A 62 4.25 -30.10 10.44
CA VAL A 62 5.27 -29.63 9.50
C VAL A 62 6.18 -30.79 9.13
N THR A 63 6.29 -31.07 7.84
CA THR A 63 7.20 -32.04 7.25
C THR A 63 8.31 -31.29 6.54
N VAL A 64 9.53 -31.48 7.02
CA VAL A 64 10.75 -30.91 6.41
C VAL A 64 11.47 -32.04 5.69
N HIS A 65 11.73 -31.88 4.40
CA HIS A 65 12.51 -32.80 3.59
C HIS A 65 13.86 -32.17 3.25
N ASN A 66 14.94 -32.85 3.62
CA ASN A 66 16.30 -32.44 3.33
C ASN A 66 16.80 -33.19 2.09
N GLY A 67 16.83 -32.51 0.94
CA GLY A 67 17.37 -33.06 -0.31
C GLY A 67 18.91 -33.01 -0.40
N GLY A 68 19.58 -32.38 0.57
CA GLY A 68 21.02 -32.21 0.63
C GLY A 68 21.77 -33.37 1.26
N ASP A 69 23.08 -33.16 1.43
CA ASP A 69 24.07 -34.13 1.94
C ASP A 69 24.53 -33.86 3.38
N THR A 70 24.08 -32.76 3.99
CA THR A 70 24.40 -32.37 5.37
C THR A 70 23.18 -32.44 6.28
N VAL A 71 23.37 -32.53 7.60
CA VAL A 71 22.27 -32.52 8.57
C VAL A 71 21.83 -31.08 8.82
N HIS A 72 20.53 -30.81 8.76
CA HIS A 72 19.96 -29.52 9.15
C HIS A 72 19.41 -29.57 10.57
N HIS A 73 19.86 -28.63 11.40
CA HIS A 73 19.41 -28.48 12.77
C HIS A 73 18.29 -27.46 12.85
N VAL A 74 17.05 -27.93 12.99
CA VAL A 74 15.88 -27.06 13.17
C VAL A 74 15.76 -26.69 14.64
N LYS A 75 15.50 -25.41 14.92
CA LYS A 75 15.30 -24.90 16.28
C LYS A 75 13.87 -24.48 16.53
N ALA A 76 13.26 -23.80 15.56
CA ALA A 76 11.95 -23.22 15.72
C ALA A 76 11.18 -23.19 14.39
N ILE A 77 9.86 -23.12 14.52
CA ILE A 77 8.96 -22.90 13.40
C ILE A 77 8.25 -21.57 13.66
N ARG A 78 8.31 -20.68 12.68
CA ARG A 78 7.67 -19.37 12.72
C ARG A 78 6.44 -19.37 11.84
N VAL A 79 5.33 -18.89 12.38
CA VAL A 79 4.14 -18.55 11.62
C VAL A 79 3.93 -17.05 11.73
N SER A 80 4.03 -16.33 10.61
CA SER A 80 3.91 -14.88 10.60
C SER A 80 2.92 -14.41 9.55
N GLY A 81 2.17 -13.36 9.87
CA GLY A 81 1.22 -12.71 8.97
C GLY A 81 1.61 -11.27 8.69
N THR A 82 1.61 -10.90 7.42
CA THR A 82 2.02 -9.57 6.96
C THR A 82 0.92 -8.88 6.18
N ALA A 83 0.87 -7.55 6.25
CA ALA A 83 0.08 -6.72 5.34
C ALA A 83 0.82 -5.39 5.13
N LEU A 84 0.80 -4.81 3.93
CA LEU A 84 1.49 -3.53 3.65
C LEU A 84 2.96 -3.53 4.09
N ALA A 85 3.67 -4.65 3.87
CA ALA A 85 5.05 -4.88 4.30
C ALA A 85 5.31 -4.78 5.83
N LEU A 86 4.26 -4.85 6.65
CA LEU A 86 4.35 -4.86 8.10
C LEU A 86 3.89 -6.22 8.65
N THR A 87 4.62 -6.73 9.64
CA THR A 87 4.25 -7.96 10.36
C THR A 87 3.25 -7.64 11.47
N PHE A 88 2.05 -8.21 11.40
CA PHE A 88 1.00 -8.01 12.40
C PHE A 88 1.01 -9.04 13.52
N PHE A 89 1.41 -10.27 13.18
CA PHE A 89 1.61 -11.33 14.17
C PHE A 89 2.79 -12.20 13.75
N SER A 90 3.48 -12.75 14.75
CA SER A 90 4.54 -13.73 14.57
C SER A 90 4.52 -14.66 15.77
N TYR A 91 4.33 -15.95 15.52
CA TYR A 91 4.38 -17.00 16.54
C TYR A 91 5.59 -17.87 16.29
N ASP A 92 6.55 -17.83 17.21
CA ASP A 92 7.75 -18.67 17.16
C ASP A 92 7.55 -19.84 18.12
N THR A 93 7.38 -21.05 17.58
CA THR A 93 7.32 -22.29 18.36
C THR A 93 8.68 -22.95 18.37
N THR A 94 9.29 -23.06 19.55
CA THR A 94 10.59 -23.73 19.70
C THR A 94 10.37 -25.24 19.73
N LEU A 95 10.83 -25.92 18.69
CA LEU A 95 10.69 -27.36 18.53
C LEU A 95 11.97 -27.89 17.88
N PRO A 96 13.00 -28.19 18.69
CA PRO A 96 14.29 -28.60 18.14
C PRO A 96 14.23 -30.02 17.60
N PHE A 97 14.71 -30.23 16.37
CA PHE A 97 14.90 -31.54 15.76
C PHE A 97 15.91 -31.47 14.62
N ASP A 98 16.54 -32.61 14.34
CA ASP A 98 17.48 -32.74 13.24
C ASP A 98 16.78 -33.37 12.03
N VAL A 99 17.12 -32.88 10.84
CA VAL A 99 16.69 -33.44 9.57
C VAL A 99 17.93 -34.00 8.86
N PRO A 100 18.18 -35.32 8.94
CA PRO A 100 19.32 -35.93 8.29
C PRO A 100 19.28 -35.76 6.77
N ALA A 101 20.45 -35.86 6.14
CA ALA A 101 20.60 -35.83 4.69
C ALA A 101 19.71 -36.87 3.99
N GLY A 102 19.00 -36.46 2.95
CA GLY A 102 18.10 -37.30 2.16
C GLY A 102 16.84 -37.80 2.91
N GLN A 103 16.56 -37.30 4.11
CA GLN A 103 15.43 -37.75 4.93
C GLN A 103 14.34 -36.68 5.08
N SER A 104 13.14 -37.13 5.45
CA SER A 104 12.04 -36.26 5.83
C SER A 104 11.67 -36.47 7.29
N VAL A 105 11.45 -35.38 8.02
CA VAL A 105 11.01 -35.43 9.42
C VAL A 105 9.74 -34.61 9.57
N THR A 106 8.71 -35.24 10.13
CA THR A 106 7.44 -34.59 10.48
C THR A 106 7.37 -34.29 11.97
N ARG A 107 6.91 -33.09 12.29
CA ARG A 107 6.67 -32.64 13.67
C ARG A 107 5.36 -31.88 13.78
N GLY A 108 4.56 -32.28 14.76
CA GLY A 108 3.28 -31.67 15.09
C GLY A 108 3.35 -30.82 16.34
N PHE A 109 2.72 -29.66 16.34
CA PHE A 109 2.53 -28.84 17.52
C PHE A 109 1.15 -28.15 17.48
N VAL A 110 0.66 -27.75 18.65
CA VAL A 110 -0.56 -26.97 18.76
C VAL A 110 -0.18 -25.49 18.79
N LEU A 111 -0.80 -24.69 17.93
CA LEU A 111 -0.59 -23.25 17.89
C LEU A 111 -1.66 -22.55 18.73
N ASP A 112 -1.24 -21.81 19.77
CA ASP A 112 -2.13 -20.96 20.55
C ASP A 112 -2.31 -19.61 19.85
N LEU A 113 -3.55 -19.31 19.44
CA LEU A 113 -3.92 -18.09 18.73
C LEU A 113 -4.65 -17.07 19.62
N GLY A 114 -4.66 -17.24 20.94
CA GLY A 114 -5.45 -16.41 21.85
C GLY A 114 -5.19 -14.90 21.74
N GLN A 115 -3.99 -14.48 21.31
CA GLN A 115 -3.65 -13.06 21.09
C GLN A 115 -3.99 -12.56 19.68
N LEU A 116 -4.22 -13.46 18.72
CA LEU A 116 -4.46 -13.11 17.31
C LEU A 116 -5.68 -12.20 17.15
N GLY A 117 -6.71 -12.42 17.98
CA GLY A 117 -7.96 -11.66 17.94
C GLY A 117 -7.80 -10.16 18.16
N GLY A 118 -6.79 -9.74 18.93
CA GLY A 118 -6.45 -8.33 19.15
C GLY A 118 -5.45 -7.77 18.13
N GLN A 119 -4.81 -8.61 17.32
CA GLN A 119 -3.71 -8.20 16.45
C GLN A 119 -4.15 -7.97 15.00
N ALA A 120 -4.90 -8.91 14.42
CA ALA A 120 -5.24 -8.87 13.00
C ALA A 120 -6.67 -9.37 12.72
N THR A 121 -7.22 -9.01 11.57
CA THR A 121 -8.51 -9.52 11.07
C THR A 121 -8.54 -9.43 9.53
N GLY A 122 -9.21 -10.37 8.86
CA GLY A 122 -9.33 -10.42 7.40
C GLY A 122 -8.34 -11.37 6.72
N LEU A 123 -8.16 -11.20 5.41
CA LEU A 123 -7.21 -12.00 4.63
C LEU A 123 -5.80 -11.42 4.73
N LEU A 124 -4.84 -12.22 5.21
CA LEU A 124 -3.44 -11.83 5.34
C LEU A 124 -2.51 -12.85 4.66
N PRO A 125 -1.56 -12.40 3.83
CA PRO A 125 -0.38 -13.19 3.49
C PRO A 125 0.28 -13.72 4.75
N THR A 126 0.46 -15.03 4.80
CA THR A 126 1.03 -15.74 5.94
C THR A 126 2.15 -16.64 5.45
N ALA A 127 3.27 -16.65 6.16
CA ALA A 127 4.39 -17.53 5.90
C ALA A 127 4.59 -18.46 7.09
N LEU A 128 4.82 -19.74 6.79
CA LEU A 128 5.32 -20.73 7.73
C LEU A 128 6.78 -21.01 7.38
N GLU A 129 7.69 -20.65 8.27
CA GLU A 129 9.13 -20.71 8.08
C GLU A 129 9.74 -21.66 9.09
N VAL A 130 10.70 -22.47 8.63
CA VAL A 130 11.52 -23.35 9.46
C VAL A 130 12.86 -22.67 9.70
N LEU A 131 13.21 -22.49 10.96
CA LEU A 131 14.36 -21.71 11.40
C LEU A 131 15.45 -22.61 11.97
N ASP A 132 16.70 -22.31 11.63
CA ASP A 132 17.88 -23.01 12.16
C ASP A 132 18.27 -22.55 13.59
N VAL A 133 19.40 -23.06 14.09
CA VAL A 133 19.98 -22.70 15.39
C VAL A 133 20.28 -21.19 15.54
N ASN A 134 20.74 -20.54 14.47
CA ASN A 134 21.00 -19.11 14.34
C ASN A 134 19.74 -18.27 14.08
N ARG A 135 18.58 -18.92 13.85
CA ARG A 135 17.30 -18.34 13.43
C ARG A 135 17.29 -17.86 11.98
N ASP A 136 18.15 -18.43 11.14
CA ASP A 136 18.09 -18.22 9.70
C ASP A 136 16.99 -19.10 9.10
N VAL A 137 16.30 -18.58 8.08
CA VAL A 137 15.23 -19.33 7.39
C VAL A 137 15.88 -20.41 6.52
N ILE A 138 15.62 -21.67 6.86
CA ILE A 138 16.07 -22.83 6.06
C ILE A 138 15.13 -23.02 4.87
N ALA A 139 13.84 -22.99 5.14
CA ALA A 139 12.79 -23.20 4.15
C ALA A 139 11.45 -22.68 4.67
N GLY A 140 10.51 -22.40 3.77
CA GLY A 140 9.19 -21.92 4.17
C GLY A 140 8.14 -22.08 3.09
N VAL A 141 6.88 -22.01 3.51
CA VAL A 141 5.71 -22.05 2.64
C VAL A 141 4.85 -20.80 2.86
N ALA A 142 4.55 -20.10 1.77
CA ALA A 142 3.66 -18.95 1.78
C ALA A 142 2.22 -19.39 1.48
N THR A 143 1.27 -18.80 2.18
CA THR A 143 -0.17 -19.02 1.99
C THR A 143 -0.95 -17.73 2.30
N THR A 144 -2.26 -17.76 2.07
CA THR A 144 -3.17 -16.71 2.55
C THR A 144 -3.96 -17.26 3.72
N ALA A 145 -3.96 -16.54 4.85
CA ALA A 145 -4.78 -16.88 5.99
C ALA A 145 -6.03 -16.00 6.08
N ASP A 146 -7.18 -16.61 6.42
CA ASP A 146 -8.40 -15.94 6.86
C ASP A 146 -8.38 -15.82 8.37
N VAL A 147 -7.96 -14.65 8.86
CA VAL A 147 -7.84 -14.35 10.28
C VAL A 147 -9.18 -13.84 10.81
N ARG A 148 -9.79 -14.61 11.71
CA ARG A 148 -11.09 -14.29 12.32
C ARG A 148 -10.96 -13.47 13.60
N GLY A 149 -10.13 -12.43 13.57
CA GLY A 149 -9.98 -11.53 14.72
C GLY A 149 -11.02 -10.41 14.77
N SER A 150 -10.83 -9.48 15.70
CA SER A 150 -11.75 -8.37 15.95
C SER A 150 -11.53 -7.20 15.00
N VAL A 151 -12.61 -6.45 14.70
CA VAL A 151 -12.54 -5.16 13.99
C VAL A 151 -11.79 -4.10 14.83
N TRP A 152 -11.73 -4.29 16.15
CA TRP A 152 -10.95 -3.47 17.08
C TRP A 152 -9.50 -3.94 17.25
N SER A 153 -9.04 -4.88 16.42
CA SER A 153 -7.63 -5.28 16.39
C SER A 153 -6.72 -4.13 15.98
N VAL A 154 -5.42 -4.26 16.23
CA VAL A 154 -4.40 -3.28 15.79
C VAL A 154 -4.53 -3.00 14.29
N TYR A 155 -4.68 -4.04 13.47
CA TYR A 155 -4.92 -3.90 12.04
C TYR A 155 -6.22 -3.14 11.71
N GLY A 156 -7.33 -3.50 12.38
CA GLY A 156 -8.62 -2.85 12.15
C GLY A 156 -8.64 -1.37 12.55
N VAL A 157 -8.07 -1.03 13.71
CA VAL A 157 -7.93 0.36 14.18
C VAL A 157 -7.02 1.16 13.25
N PHE A 158 -5.92 0.57 12.79
CA PHE A 158 -5.06 1.19 11.78
C PHE A 158 -5.85 1.51 10.50
N GLY A 159 -6.64 0.55 10.00
CA GLY A 159 -7.53 0.76 8.86
C GLY A 159 -8.54 1.89 9.08
N LEU A 160 -9.18 1.94 10.25
CA LEU A 160 -10.12 3.01 10.61
C LEU A 160 -9.45 4.39 10.71
N ALA A 161 -8.23 4.46 11.25
CA ALA A 161 -7.47 5.70 11.32
C ALA A 161 -7.10 6.20 9.91
N VAL A 162 -6.62 5.32 9.02
CA VAL A 162 -6.31 5.65 7.62
C VAL A 162 -7.58 6.09 6.88
N LEU A 163 -8.72 5.44 7.12
CA LEU A 163 -10.02 5.86 6.58
C LEU A 163 -10.41 7.27 7.04
N GLY A 164 -10.30 7.55 8.34
CA GLY A 164 -10.60 8.87 8.91
C GLY A 164 -9.72 9.98 8.34
N LEU A 165 -8.40 9.74 8.24
CA LEU A 165 -7.46 10.69 7.63
C LEU A 165 -7.74 10.90 6.14
N THR A 166 -8.09 9.83 5.42
CA THR A 166 -8.47 9.90 4.00
C THR A 166 -9.74 10.71 3.80
N ALA A 167 -10.76 10.50 4.64
CA ALA A 167 -12.00 11.27 4.62
C ALA A 167 -11.72 12.75 4.91
N LEU A 168 -10.87 13.06 5.89
CA LEU A 168 -10.47 14.43 6.19
C LEU A 168 -9.71 15.08 5.03
N ALA A 169 -8.83 14.34 4.36
CA ALA A 169 -8.11 14.82 3.17
C ALA A 169 -9.09 15.15 2.02
N TRP A 170 -10.10 14.30 1.79
CA TRP A 170 -11.17 14.57 0.83
C TRP A 170 -11.98 15.80 1.22
N VAL A 171 -12.43 15.91 2.47
CA VAL A 171 -13.17 17.07 2.97
C VAL A 171 -12.36 18.35 2.78
N ALA A 172 -11.08 18.36 3.13
CA ALA A 172 -10.21 19.52 2.97
C ALA A 172 -10.06 19.92 1.48
N ALA A 173 -9.91 18.94 0.58
CA ALA A 173 -9.81 19.19 -0.85
C ALA A 173 -11.14 19.74 -1.43
N LEU A 174 -12.27 19.16 -1.05
CA LEU A 174 -13.60 19.58 -1.48
C LEU A 174 -13.99 20.96 -0.91
N VAL A 175 -13.66 21.24 0.34
CA VAL A 175 -13.87 22.56 0.96
C VAL A 175 -12.99 23.62 0.28
N ALA A 176 -11.75 23.30 -0.08
CA ALA A 176 -10.89 24.22 -0.83
C ALA A 176 -11.44 24.52 -2.22
N LEU A 177 -11.99 23.52 -2.89
CA LEU A 177 -12.70 23.66 -4.17
C LEU A 177 -13.95 24.54 -4.01
N ALA A 178 -14.80 24.26 -3.02
CA ALA A 178 -16.03 25.02 -2.75
C ALA A 178 -15.74 26.49 -2.40
N ARG A 179 -14.67 26.76 -1.65
CA ARG A 179 -14.23 28.12 -1.28
C ARG A 179 -13.48 28.85 -2.41
N ARG A 180 -13.37 28.26 -3.61
CA ARG A 180 -12.58 28.78 -4.75
C ARG A 180 -11.13 29.14 -4.40
N ARG A 181 -10.54 28.51 -3.38
CA ARG A 181 -9.15 28.77 -2.91
C ARG A 181 -8.14 27.87 -3.60
N LEU A 182 -8.38 27.56 -4.87
CA LEU A 182 -7.51 26.68 -5.64
C LEU A 182 -6.43 27.49 -6.37
N PRO A 183 -5.16 27.04 -6.37
CA PRO A 183 -4.10 27.69 -7.12
C PRO A 183 -4.45 27.84 -8.60
N ALA A 184 -3.98 28.91 -9.25
CA ALA A 184 -4.21 29.14 -10.67
C ALA A 184 -3.61 28.01 -11.55
N SER A 185 -2.48 27.42 -11.14
CA SER A 185 -1.83 26.34 -11.91
C SER A 185 -2.52 24.98 -11.69
N ARG A 186 -2.87 24.33 -12.82
CA ARG A 186 -3.50 22.99 -12.84
C ARG A 186 -2.67 21.95 -12.09
N TRP A 187 -1.34 22.05 -12.18
CA TRP A 187 -0.42 21.15 -11.48
C TRP A 187 -0.52 21.28 -9.94
N ARG A 188 -0.46 22.50 -9.39
CA ARG A 188 -0.54 22.71 -7.93
C ARG A 188 -1.91 22.33 -7.36
N ARG A 189 -2.97 22.43 -8.17
CA ARG A 189 -4.30 21.91 -7.83
C ARG A 189 -4.29 20.39 -7.75
N ALA A 190 -3.78 19.73 -8.77
CA ALA A 190 -3.72 18.27 -8.84
C ALA A 190 -2.91 17.67 -7.69
N THR A 191 -1.77 18.27 -7.32
CA THR A 191 -0.97 17.80 -6.17
C THR A 191 -1.71 17.89 -4.83
N ARG A 192 -2.73 18.75 -4.71
CA ARG A 192 -3.54 18.88 -3.48
C ARG A 192 -4.52 17.72 -3.27
N PHE A 193 -4.89 17.02 -4.34
CA PHE A 193 -5.77 15.84 -4.29
C PHE A 193 -4.99 14.52 -4.12
N LEU A 194 -3.66 14.53 -4.32
CA LEU A 194 -2.83 13.33 -4.18
C LEU A 194 -2.95 12.65 -2.80
N PRO A 195 -2.89 13.35 -1.65
CA PRO A 195 -3.01 12.69 -0.36
C PRO A 195 -4.33 11.93 -0.20
N ALA A 196 -5.43 12.51 -0.70
CA ALA A 196 -6.74 11.87 -0.68
C ALA A 196 -6.79 10.64 -1.61
N GLY A 197 -6.16 10.72 -2.79
CA GLY A 197 -6.05 9.57 -3.71
C GLY A 197 -5.22 8.41 -3.16
N VAL A 198 -4.03 8.70 -2.62
CA VAL A 198 -3.17 7.70 -1.97
C VAL A 198 -3.89 7.04 -0.80
N GLY A 199 -4.52 7.85 0.07
CA GLY A 199 -5.33 7.35 1.18
C GLY A 199 -6.47 6.45 0.69
N THR A 200 -7.15 6.81 -0.40
CA THR A 200 -8.24 6.01 -0.98
C THR A 200 -7.77 4.64 -1.44
N GLY A 201 -6.60 4.56 -2.09
CA GLY A 201 -6.02 3.28 -2.50
C GLY A 201 -5.65 2.39 -1.32
N LEU A 202 -5.05 2.97 -0.27
CA LEU A 202 -4.76 2.25 0.98
C LEU A 202 -6.03 1.73 1.65
N VAL A 203 -7.04 2.58 1.80
CA VAL A 203 -8.35 2.21 2.36
C VAL A 203 -8.99 1.09 1.55
N ALA A 204 -8.91 1.14 0.22
CA ALA A 204 -9.47 0.10 -0.64
C ALA A 204 -8.81 -1.27 -0.38
N VAL A 205 -7.47 -1.33 -0.33
CA VAL A 205 -6.75 -2.59 -0.06
C VAL A 205 -7.12 -3.14 1.32
N ILE A 206 -7.08 -2.30 2.36
CA ILE A 206 -7.41 -2.70 3.73
C ILE A 206 -8.86 -3.19 3.81
N SER A 207 -9.79 -2.48 3.16
CA SER A 207 -11.21 -2.85 3.14
C SER A 207 -11.44 -4.17 2.40
N LEU A 208 -10.78 -4.40 1.26
CA LEU A 208 -10.88 -5.66 0.52
C LEU A 208 -10.32 -6.84 1.31
N SER A 209 -9.23 -6.63 2.05
CA SER A 209 -8.67 -7.63 2.97
C SER A 209 -9.63 -7.93 4.12
N ALA A 210 -10.14 -6.90 4.80
CA ALA A 210 -11.06 -7.04 5.93
C ALA A 210 -12.40 -7.67 5.52
N LEU A 211 -12.92 -7.34 4.33
CA LEU A 211 -14.13 -7.92 3.75
C LEU A 211 -13.91 -9.32 3.15
N ARG A 212 -12.69 -9.85 3.23
CA ARG A 212 -12.29 -11.17 2.70
C ARG A 212 -12.53 -11.34 1.20
N VAL A 213 -12.44 -10.24 0.45
CA VAL A 213 -12.56 -10.25 -1.01
C VAL A 213 -11.23 -10.60 -1.65
N MET A 214 -10.13 -10.07 -1.12
CA MET A 214 -8.80 -10.24 -1.70
C MET A 214 -7.72 -9.99 -0.67
N ALA A 215 -6.70 -10.86 -0.64
CA ALA A 215 -5.53 -10.67 0.19
C ALA A 215 -4.66 -9.51 -0.32
N PRO A 216 -4.10 -8.69 0.57
CA PRO A 216 -3.17 -7.63 0.21
C PRO A 216 -1.89 -8.28 -0.34
N SER A 217 -1.52 -7.96 -1.58
CA SER A 217 -0.23 -8.35 -2.16
C SER A 217 0.54 -7.09 -2.58
N PRO A 218 1.88 -7.07 -2.52
CA PRO A 218 2.65 -5.87 -2.87
C PRO A 218 2.34 -5.33 -4.27
N ALA A 219 2.14 -6.22 -5.24
CA ALA A 219 1.78 -5.83 -6.61
C ALA A 219 0.39 -5.18 -6.66
N THR A 220 -0.58 -5.76 -5.96
CA THR A 220 -1.95 -5.24 -5.95
C THR A 220 -2.04 -3.94 -5.15
N GLU A 221 -1.33 -3.84 -4.03
CA GLU A 221 -1.21 -2.62 -3.22
C GLU A 221 -0.74 -1.44 -4.06
N VAL A 222 0.37 -1.60 -4.76
CA VAL A 222 0.93 -0.56 -5.63
C VAL A 222 -0.09 -0.16 -6.71
N LEU A 223 -0.80 -1.12 -7.30
CA LEU A 223 -1.80 -0.84 -8.33
C LEU A 223 -2.97 -0.01 -7.81
N PHE A 224 -3.54 -0.36 -6.66
CA PHE A 224 -4.66 0.38 -6.06
C PHE A 224 -4.23 1.78 -5.60
N ILE A 225 -3.07 1.90 -4.95
CA ILE A 225 -2.54 3.18 -4.48
C ILE A 225 -2.24 4.11 -5.65
N LEU A 226 -1.50 3.62 -6.64
CA LEU A 226 -1.11 4.42 -7.80
C LEU A 226 -2.31 4.76 -8.68
N GLY A 227 -3.23 3.81 -8.88
CA GLY A 227 -4.47 4.02 -9.63
C GLY A 227 -5.37 5.08 -8.99
N ALA A 228 -5.61 4.98 -7.68
CA ALA A 228 -6.42 5.96 -6.95
C ALA A 228 -5.74 7.34 -6.88
N ALA A 229 -4.42 7.39 -6.69
CA ALA A 229 -3.65 8.62 -6.72
C ALA A 229 -3.72 9.30 -8.10
N ALA A 230 -3.58 8.54 -9.19
CA ALA A 230 -3.68 9.05 -10.55
C ALA A 230 -5.09 9.58 -10.85
N ALA A 231 -6.14 8.87 -10.42
CA ALA A 231 -7.52 9.32 -10.57
C ALA A 231 -7.79 10.62 -9.79
N ALA A 232 -7.35 10.71 -8.54
CA ALA A 232 -7.48 11.93 -7.74
C ALA A 232 -6.67 13.10 -8.31
N PHE A 233 -5.48 12.83 -8.85
CA PHE A 233 -4.67 13.82 -9.55
C PHE A 233 -5.40 14.34 -10.81
N ALA A 234 -5.97 13.43 -11.62
CA ALA A 234 -6.75 13.79 -12.79
C ALA A 234 -7.99 14.64 -12.42
N LEU A 235 -8.72 14.25 -11.38
CA LEU A 235 -9.81 15.06 -10.82
C LEU A 235 -9.34 16.47 -10.44
N GLY A 236 -8.21 16.57 -9.75
CA GLY A 236 -7.59 17.85 -9.40
C GLY A 236 -7.21 18.68 -10.62
N CYS A 237 -6.72 18.08 -11.71
CA CYS A 237 -6.43 18.75 -12.99
C CYS A 237 -7.67 19.26 -13.73
N LEU A 238 -8.80 18.56 -13.59
CA LEU A 238 -10.08 18.88 -14.24
C LEU A 238 -10.95 19.88 -13.46
N THR A 239 -10.61 20.20 -12.21
CA THR A 239 -11.38 21.19 -11.43
C THR A 239 -11.49 22.57 -12.12
N PRO A 240 -12.65 23.24 -12.07
CA PRO A 240 -12.87 24.53 -12.74
C PRO A 240 -11.89 25.62 -12.28
N HIS A 241 -11.55 26.53 -13.20
CA HIS A 241 -10.71 27.70 -12.89
C HIS A 241 -11.52 28.73 -12.08
N PRO A 242 -10.93 29.42 -11.09
CA PRO A 242 -11.53 30.64 -10.56
C PRO A 242 -11.69 31.62 -11.73
N ALA A 243 -12.90 32.13 -11.97
CA ALA A 243 -13.09 33.17 -12.99
C ALA A 243 -12.15 34.34 -12.70
N ASP A 244 -11.54 34.91 -13.75
CA ASP A 244 -10.78 36.14 -13.61
C ASP A 244 -11.64 37.18 -12.89
N PRO A 245 -11.07 37.95 -11.93
CA PRO A 245 -11.79 39.09 -11.39
C PRO A 245 -12.27 39.95 -12.57
N PRO A 246 -13.48 40.55 -12.50
CA PRO A 246 -13.94 41.45 -13.55
C PRO A 246 -12.83 42.44 -13.85
N LEU A 247 -12.43 42.56 -15.12
CA LEU A 247 -11.55 43.64 -15.54
C LEU A 247 -12.20 44.93 -15.07
N ASP A 248 -11.55 45.65 -14.15
CA ASP A 248 -11.96 47.00 -13.82
C ASP A 248 -12.12 47.76 -15.15
N PRO A 249 -13.22 48.50 -15.35
CA PRO A 249 -13.40 49.26 -16.59
C PRO A 249 -12.16 50.14 -16.79
N PRO A 250 -11.68 50.28 -18.04
CA PRO A 250 -10.49 51.07 -18.31
C PRO A 250 -10.65 52.43 -17.63
N VAL A 251 -9.78 52.72 -16.68
CA VAL A 251 -9.69 54.04 -16.07
C VAL A 251 -9.29 54.97 -17.20
N ASP A 252 -10.27 55.68 -17.74
CA ASP A 252 -10.11 56.56 -18.88
C ASP A 252 -9.11 57.67 -18.49
N PRO A 253 -7.87 57.67 -19.00
CA PRO A 253 -6.88 58.66 -18.59
C PRO A 253 -7.30 60.08 -18.97
N GLU A 254 -8.21 60.20 -19.95
CA GLU A 254 -8.80 61.48 -20.37
C GLU A 254 -9.79 62.05 -19.34
N ALA A 255 -10.50 61.20 -18.59
CA ALA A 255 -11.42 61.63 -17.54
C ALA A 255 -10.68 62.25 -16.35
N THR A 256 -9.52 61.69 -15.99
CA THR A 256 -8.64 62.25 -14.95
C THR A 256 -7.97 63.55 -15.42
N GLN A 257 -7.65 63.68 -16.71
CA GLN A 257 -7.01 64.88 -17.25
C GLN A 257 -7.96 66.06 -17.45
N ARG A 258 -9.27 65.81 -17.66
CA ARG A 258 -10.30 66.88 -17.71
C ARG A 258 -10.52 67.58 -16.37
N ILE A 259 -10.27 66.90 -15.25
CA ILE A 259 -10.41 67.50 -13.91
C ILE A 259 -9.23 68.42 -13.58
N ALA A 260 -8.06 68.19 -14.18
CA ALA A 260 -6.82 68.93 -13.89
C ALA A 260 -6.56 70.12 -14.82
N ARG A 261 -7.39 70.38 -15.85
CA ARG A 261 -7.23 71.56 -16.71
C ARG A 261 -7.88 72.79 -16.06
N PRO A 262 -7.13 73.87 -15.79
CA PRO A 262 -7.73 75.13 -15.39
C PRO A 262 -8.59 75.67 -16.54
N VAL A 263 -9.80 76.12 -16.21
CA VAL A 263 -10.67 76.83 -17.15
C VAL A 263 -9.92 78.10 -17.61
N PRO A 264 -9.69 78.31 -18.92
CA PRO A 264 -9.08 79.56 -19.38
C PRO A 264 -10.05 80.70 -19.07
N GLY A 265 -9.58 81.68 -18.30
CA GLY A 265 -10.34 82.89 -17.97
C GLY A 265 -10.82 83.58 -19.24
N GLY A 266 -12.13 83.76 -19.34
CA GLY A 266 -12.77 84.63 -20.32
C GLY A 266 -12.29 86.07 -20.12
N GLY A 267 -12.04 86.74 -21.25
CA GLY A 267 -11.37 88.03 -21.30
C GLY A 267 -12.17 89.22 -20.76
N ALA A 268 -11.45 90.34 -20.70
CA ALA A 268 -11.93 91.69 -20.92
C ALA A 268 -10.84 92.41 -21.73
#